data_AF-A0A2S9FTL1-F1
#
_entry.id   AF-A0A2S9FTL1-F1
#
_cell.length_a   1.000
_cell.length_b   1.000
_cell.length_c   1.000
_cell.angle_alpha   90.00
_cell.angle_beta   90.00
_cell.angle_gamma   90.00
#
_symmetry.space_group_name_H-M   'P 1'
#
loop_
_entity.id
_entity.type
_entity.pdbx_description
1 polymer ?
#
loop_
_entity_poly.entity_id
_entity_poly.type
_entity_poly.pdbx_seq_one_letter_code
_entity_poly.pdbx_strand_id
1 'polypeptide(L)' 'MYRVSRSPASPPVVAMIGGGQLARMTAQAAIALGQTLRVLATRSDESAAQVTPDVVLGS' A
#
# COMPACT_ATOMS: atom_id res chain seq x y z
N MET A 1 2.81 -22.23 14.87
CA MET A 1 1.85 -22.03 13.76
C MET A 1 1.08 -20.74 14.03
N TYR A 2 1.47 -19.62 13.39
CA TYR A 2 0.81 -18.32 13.62
C TYR A 2 -0.51 -18.28 12.86
N ARG A 3 -1.63 -18.34 13.56
CA ARG A 3 -2.97 -18.18 12.96
C ARG A 3 -3.31 -16.70 12.93
N VAL A 4 -3.44 -16.14 11.73
CA VAL A 4 -4.04 -14.81 11.54
C VAL A 4 -5.55 -14.96 11.74
N SER A 5 -6.08 -14.50 12.88
CA SER A 5 -7.53 -14.38 13.06
C SER A 5 -8.07 -13.33 12.09
N ARG A 6 -8.98 -13.72 11.18
CA ARG A 6 -9.74 -12.76 10.38
C ARG A 6 -10.82 -12.16 11.27
N SER A 7 -10.65 -10.92 11.71
CA SER A 7 -11.74 -10.17 12.30
C SER A 7 -12.73 -9.81 11.20
N PRO A 8 -14.05 -10.05 11.35
CA PRO A 8 -15.05 -9.52 10.43
C PRO A 8 -15.25 -8.03 10.70
N ALA A 9 -14.32 -7.20 10.22
CA ALA A 9 -14.40 -5.74 10.24
C ALA A 9 -13.39 -5.16 9.24
N SER A 10 -13.89 -4.36 8.30
CA SER A 10 -13.16 -3.64 7.22
C SER A 10 -12.30 -4.51 6.28
N PRO A 11 -12.17 -4.14 4.99
CA PRO A 11 -11.22 -4.79 4.10
C PRO A 11 -9.79 -4.65 4.66
N PRO A 12 -8.93 -5.68 4.50
CA PRO A 12 -7.59 -5.65 5.06
C PRO A 12 -6.72 -4.61 4.35
N VAL A 13 -5.90 -3.86 5.08
CA VAL A 13 -4.91 -2.98 4.46
C VAL A 13 -3.74 -3.81 3.94
N VAL A 14 -3.41 -3.65 2.66
CA VAL A 14 -2.22 -4.25 2.05
C VAL A 14 -1.11 -3.21 2.07
N ALA A 15 0.08 -3.59 2.53
CA ALA A 15 1.24 -2.71 2.52
C ALA A 15 2.24 -3.14 1.45
N MET A 16 2.82 -2.17 0.74
CA MET A 16 3.95 -2.38 -0.16
C MET A 16 5.15 -1.57 0.31
N ILE A 17 6.32 -2.23 0.36
CA ILE A 17 7.58 -1.60 0.74
C ILE A 17 8.33 -1.19 -0.52
N GLY A 18 8.64 0.09 -0.63
CA GLY A 18 9.28 0.73 -1.79
C GLY A 18 8.30 1.58 -2.61
N GLY A 19 8.70 2.81 -2.95
CA GLY A 19 7.86 3.77 -3.67
C GLY A 19 8.08 3.82 -5.20
N GLY A 20 8.69 2.78 -5.77
CA GLY A 20 9.01 2.71 -7.20
C GLY A 20 7.80 2.49 -8.12
N GLN A 21 8.07 2.31 -9.42
CA GLN A 21 7.04 2.16 -10.45
C GLN A 21 6.14 0.93 -10.22
N LEU A 22 6.67 -0.16 -9.66
CA LEU A 22 5.87 -1.34 -9.34
C LEU A 22 4.80 -1.01 -8.29
N ALA A 23 5.13 -0.27 -7.24
CA ALA A 23 4.16 0.16 -6.25
C ALA A 23 3.11 1.11 -6.83
N ARG A 24 3.51 1.99 -7.76
CA ARG A 24 2.58 2.84 -8.51
C ARG A 24 1.61 2.02 -9.37
N MET A 25 2.08 0.97 -10.04
CA MET A 25 1.22 0.04 -10.79
C MET A 25 0.26 -0.71 -9.86
N THR A 26 0.75 -1.14 -8.68
CA THR A 26 -0.08 -1.79 -7.66
C THR A 26 -1.17 -0.87 -7.12
N ALA A 27 -0.91 0.45 -6.99
CA ALA A 27 -1.94 1.42 -6.59
C ALA A 27 -3.13 1.43 -7.57
N GLN A 28 -2.87 1.34 -8.88
CA GLN A 28 -3.95 1.23 -9.89
C GLN A 28 -4.75 -0.08 -9.74
N ALA A 29 -4.06 -1.20 -9.51
CA ALA A 29 -4.74 -2.48 -9.27
C ALA A 29 -5.58 -2.44 -7.98
N ALA A 30 -5.09 -1.80 -6.92
CA ALA A 30 -5.79 -1.68 -5.65
C ALA A 30 -7.12 -0.91 -5.78
N ILE A 31 -7.15 0.16 -6.59
CA ILE A 31 -8.38 0.91 -6.90
C ILE A 31 -9.43 -0.02 -7.53
N ALA A 32 -9.05 -0.75 -8.58
CA ALA A 32 -9.96 -1.66 -9.28
C ALA A 32 -10.54 -2.76 -8.37
N LEU A 33 -9.77 -3.16 -7.35
CA LEU A 33 -10.17 -4.18 -6.37
C LEU A 33 -10.94 -3.61 -5.17
N GLY A 34 -11.07 -2.28 -5.04
CA GLY A 34 -11.59 -1.65 -3.82
C GLY A 34 -10.73 -1.93 -2.59
N GLN A 35 -9.43 -2.20 -2.79
CA GLN A 35 -8.51 -2.56 -1.73
C GLN A 35 -7.73 -1.34 -1.24
N THR A 36 -7.52 -1.25 0.08
CA THR A 36 -6.66 -0.20 0.64
C THR A 36 -5.19 -0.60 0.52
N LEU A 37 -4.40 0.24 -0.17
CA LEU A 37 -2.95 0.09 -0.29
C LEU A 37 -2.25 1.18 0.53
N ARG A 38 -1.30 0.76 1.38
CA ARG A 38 -0.33 1.62 2.05
C ARG A 38 1.06 1.42 1.43
N VAL A 39 1.80 2.51 1.21
CA VAL A 39 3.17 2.46 0.68
C VAL A 39 4.15 2.99 1.71
N LEU A 40 5.21 2.23 2.00
CA LEU A 40 6.41 2.76 2.65
C LEU A 40 7.36 3.27 1.58
N ALA A 41 7.64 4.57 1.56
CA ALA A 41 8.57 5.22 0.64
C ALA A 41 9.70 5.91 1.41
N THR A 42 10.88 6.05 0.79
CA THR A 42 12.00 6.76 1.43
C THR A 42 11.92 8.26 1.21
N ARG A 43 11.30 8.70 0.10
CA ARG A 43 11.09 10.11 -0.24
C ARG A 43 9.68 10.35 -0.77
N SER A 44 9.17 11.55 -0.55
CA SER A 44 7.83 11.95 -0.99
C SER A 44 7.68 12.07 -2.50
N ASP A 45 8.78 12.25 -3.23
CA ASP A 45 8.81 12.42 -4.69
C ASP A 45 8.91 11.10 -5.46
N GLU A 46 8.95 9.96 -4.78
CA GLU A 46 8.93 8.64 -5.43
C GLU A 46 7.60 8.39 -6.17
N SER A 47 7.67 7.66 -7.29
CA SER A 47 6.54 7.42 -8.19
C SER A 47 5.23 7.01 -7.51
N ALA A 48 5.29 6.13 -6.51
CA ALA A 48 4.09 5.66 -5.81
C ALA A 48 3.61 6.65 -4.74
N ALA A 49 4.53 7.40 -4.11
CA ALA A 49 4.18 8.41 -3.11
C ALA A 49 3.38 9.58 -3.72
N GLN A 50 3.62 9.87 -5.01
CA GLN A 50 2.90 10.90 -5.76
C GLN A 50 1.45 10.54 -6.11
N VAL A 51 1.04 9.27 -5.99
CA VAL A 51 -0.30 8.81 -6.41
C VAL A 51 -1.06 8.02 -5.35
N THR A 52 -0.39 7.64 -4.26
CA THR A 52 -1.00 6.84 -3.18
C THR A 52 -1.42 7.76 -2.05
N PRO A 53 -2.66 7.66 -1.55
CA PRO A 53 -3.12 8.50 -0.45
C PRO A 53 -2.57 8.10 0.93
N ASP A 54 -2.29 6.81 1.15
CA ASP A 54 -1.72 6.29 2.39
C ASP A 54 -0.23 5.98 2.20
N VAL A 55 0.62 6.96 2.49
CA VAL A 55 2.08 6.89 2.37
C VAL A 55 2.71 7.10 3.74
N VAL A 56 3.61 6.18 4.10
CA VAL A 56 4.52 6.34 5.24
C VAL A 56 5.89 6.65 4.68
N LEU A 57 6.54 7.70 5.20
CA LEU A 57 7.92 8.03 4.86
C LEU A 57 8.87 7.45 5.91
N GLY A 58 9.90 6.73 5.47
CA GLY A 58 10.88 6.13 6.36
C GLY A 58 11.73 5.06 5.69
N SER A 59 12.49 4.32 6.51
CA SER A 59 13.38 3.23 6.10
C SER A 59 13.24 2.04 7.04
#